data_AF-A0A3S4DFJ9-F1
#
_entry.id   AF-A0A3S4DFJ9-F1
#
_cell.length_a   1.000
_cell.length_b   1.000
_cell.length_c   1.000
_cell.angle_alpha   90.00
_cell.angle_beta   90.00
_cell.angle_gamma   90.00
#
_symmetry.space_group_name_H-M   'P 1'
#
loop_
_entity.id
_entity.type
_entity.pdbx_description
1 polymer ?
#
loop_
_entity_poly.entity_id
_entity_poly.type
_entity_poly.pdbx_seq_one_letter_code
_entity_poly.pdbx_strand_id
1 'polypeptide(L)'
;MFERTTGLLLAVSLAGAAGTAFAETPVERGAYLVGTVMTCHNCHTPIGPAGPDMSKALTGGTVLFDEPAFRVRGSNLTPDREHGIGAWSDAELKAALREGVRPNGVPLAPIMPTGFYGVLTPSDTDAIVAYLRSLPPSPNRVEAPVYRAAVEREVMPEAERPADPARFADKVELGRYLVTIAHCLECHTPRVDGRLNFAAAGAGGQEFRGPWGVSVAPNISSHPQKGLGGWSDAEIRRALTEGLSRDGRKLKPPMGYGFYAKMTPADVDAVVAYLRTLPPRE
;
A
#
# COMPACT_ATOMS: atom_id res chain seq x y z
N MET A 1 74.60 -3.30 -35.90
CA MET A 1 74.73 -2.62 -34.60
C MET A 1 73.31 -2.57 -34.04
N PHE A 2 73.09 -3.35 -32.97
CA PHE A 2 71.79 -3.84 -32.53
C PHE A 2 70.86 -2.76 -31.93
N GLU A 3 69.58 -2.97 -32.17
CA GLU A 3 68.41 -2.28 -31.62
C GLU A 3 68.36 -2.31 -30.09
N ARG A 4 67.71 -1.28 -29.51
CA ARG A 4 66.87 -1.40 -28.29
C ARG A 4 66.10 -0.11 -28.06
N THR A 5 64.88 -0.05 -28.59
CA THR A 5 63.85 0.91 -28.17
C THR A 5 63.11 0.31 -26.97
N THR A 6 63.25 0.95 -25.82
CA THR A 6 62.63 0.56 -24.55
C THR A 6 61.14 0.87 -24.60
N GLY A 7 60.30 -0.16 -24.74
CA GLY A 7 58.85 -0.05 -24.59
C GLY A 7 58.45 -0.08 -23.11
N LEU A 8 57.96 1.05 -22.60
CA LEU A 8 57.37 1.15 -21.27
C LEU A 8 55.91 0.65 -21.33
N LEU A 9 55.68 -0.58 -20.88
CA LEU A 9 54.33 -1.13 -20.67
C LEU A 9 53.77 -0.57 -19.35
N LEU A 10 52.89 0.44 -19.44
CA LEU A 10 52.02 0.81 -18.32
C LEU A 10 50.93 -0.25 -18.19
N ALA A 11 51.00 -1.07 -17.13
CA ALA A 11 49.88 -1.89 -16.71
C ALA A 11 48.81 -1.00 -16.07
N VAL A 12 47.72 -0.72 -16.80
CA VAL A 12 46.54 -0.08 -16.24
C VAL A 12 45.73 -1.15 -15.52
N SER A 13 45.87 -1.20 -14.19
CA SER A 13 45.02 -2.00 -13.32
C SER A 13 43.62 -1.39 -13.31
N LEU A 14 42.67 -2.02 -14.01
CA LEU A 14 41.24 -1.74 -13.88
C LEU A 14 40.75 -2.24 -12.51
N ALA A 15 40.89 -1.40 -11.49
CA ALA A 15 40.15 -1.58 -10.25
C ALA A 15 38.68 -1.23 -10.53
N GLY A 16 37.87 -2.26 -10.75
CA GLY A 16 36.42 -2.10 -10.83
C GLY A 16 35.88 -1.54 -9.51
N ALA A 17 35.36 -0.32 -9.55
CA ALA A 17 34.57 0.22 -8.46
C ALA A 17 33.25 -0.56 -8.42
N ALA A 18 33.22 -1.64 -7.63
CA ALA A 18 31.98 -2.24 -7.18
C ALA A 18 31.31 -1.21 -6.26
N GLY A 19 30.36 -0.45 -6.81
CA GLY A 19 29.52 0.44 -6.02
C GLY A 19 28.80 -0.41 -4.97
N THR A 20 29.07 -0.15 -3.70
CA THR A 20 28.31 -0.70 -2.60
C THR A 20 26.89 -0.13 -2.67
N ALA A 21 25.96 -0.89 -3.24
CA ALA A 21 24.55 -0.65 -3.01
C ALA A 21 24.31 -0.85 -1.50
N PHE A 22 24.12 0.24 -0.75
CA PHE A 22 23.75 0.15 0.65
C PHE A 22 22.37 -0.52 0.73
N ALA A 23 22.26 -1.54 1.57
CA ALA A 23 20.98 -2.18 1.86
C ALA A 23 20.04 -1.16 2.54
N GLU A 24 18.79 -1.12 2.11
CA GLU A 24 17.73 -0.30 2.72
C GLU A 24 17.60 -0.63 4.22
N THR A 25 17.55 0.38 5.07
CA THR A 25 17.34 0.18 6.51
C THR A 25 15.87 -0.22 6.80
N PRO A 26 15.58 -0.89 7.93
CA PRO A 26 14.19 -1.21 8.29
C PRO A 26 13.28 0.02 8.38
N VAL A 27 13.80 1.17 8.82
CA VAL A 27 13.03 2.41 8.92
C VAL A 27 12.72 2.98 7.54
N GLU A 28 13.67 2.96 6.60
CA GLU A 28 13.44 3.37 5.21
C GLU A 28 12.40 2.47 4.53
N ARG A 29 12.54 1.14 4.69
CA ARG A 29 11.57 0.16 4.18
C ARG A 29 10.18 0.40 4.75
N GLY A 30 10.08 0.63 6.06
CA GLY A 30 8.82 0.92 6.73
C GLY A 30 8.19 2.22 6.25
N ALA A 31 8.99 3.28 6.06
CA ALA A 31 8.54 4.56 5.52
C ALA A 31 7.99 4.39 4.09
N TYR A 32 8.65 3.59 3.26
CA TYR A 32 8.17 3.25 1.92
C TYR A 32 6.82 2.53 1.98
N LEU A 33 6.70 1.46 2.76
CA LEU A 33 5.46 0.69 2.87
C LEU A 33 4.30 1.54 3.38
N VAL A 34 4.48 2.24 4.50
CA VAL A 34 3.45 3.07 5.16
C VAL A 34 3.07 4.28 4.31
N GLY A 35 4.07 4.95 3.72
CA GLY A 35 3.90 6.23 3.04
C GLY A 35 3.63 6.15 1.53
N THR A 36 3.80 4.97 0.92
CA THR A 36 3.72 4.80 -0.55
C THR A 36 2.80 3.66 -0.94
N VAL A 37 3.05 2.44 -0.44
CA VAL A 37 2.34 1.24 -0.93
C VAL A 37 1.01 1.03 -0.21
N MET A 38 1.01 1.05 1.12
CA MET A 38 -0.19 0.82 1.96
C MET A 38 -1.01 2.09 2.18
N THR A 39 -0.46 3.25 1.82
CA THR A 39 -1.14 4.56 1.84
C THR A 39 -1.72 4.96 3.20
N CYS A 40 -1.09 4.59 4.32
CA CYS A 40 -1.62 4.83 5.68
C CYS A 40 -1.99 6.30 5.94
N HIS A 41 -1.28 7.25 5.32
CA HIS A 41 -1.58 8.68 5.43
C HIS A 41 -2.95 9.08 4.86
N ASN A 42 -3.59 8.28 3.98
CA ASN A 42 -4.95 8.54 3.51
C ASN A 42 -5.99 8.50 4.64
N CYS A 43 -5.73 7.74 5.70
CA CYS A 43 -6.66 7.60 6.81
C CYS A 43 -6.10 8.14 8.12
N HIS A 44 -4.80 8.04 8.35
CA HIS A 44 -4.16 8.35 9.64
C HIS A 44 -3.50 9.73 9.70
N THR A 45 -3.56 10.52 8.63
CA THR A 45 -3.08 11.92 8.61
C THR A 45 -4.28 12.86 8.45
N PRO A 46 -4.32 14.03 9.11
CA PRO A 46 -5.34 15.03 8.85
C PRO A 46 -5.38 15.42 7.37
N ILE A 47 -6.56 15.44 6.75
CA ILE A 47 -6.75 15.87 5.35
C ILE A 47 -7.29 17.30 5.35
N GLY A 48 -6.59 18.20 4.67
CA GLY A 48 -7.01 19.56 4.38
C GLY A 48 -7.36 19.78 2.91
N PRO A 49 -7.64 21.02 2.49
CA PRO A 49 -8.02 21.34 1.10
C PRO A 49 -6.99 20.95 0.04
N ALA A 50 -5.70 20.90 0.41
CA ALA A 50 -4.59 20.53 -0.46
C ALA A 50 -4.21 19.04 -0.38
N GLY A 51 -4.99 18.21 0.32
CA GLY A 51 -4.66 16.81 0.62
C GLY A 51 -4.15 16.60 2.06
N PRO A 52 -3.46 15.47 2.33
CA PRO A 52 -2.92 15.17 3.65
C PRO A 52 -1.94 16.23 4.15
N ASP A 53 -2.15 16.73 5.37
CA ASP A 53 -1.23 17.64 6.07
C ASP A 53 -0.05 16.83 6.63
N MET A 54 1.01 16.71 5.82
CA MET A 54 2.19 15.94 6.18
C MET A 54 2.98 16.53 7.36
N SER A 55 2.73 17.78 7.78
CA SER A 55 3.29 18.30 9.04
C SER A 55 2.70 17.62 10.27
N LYS A 56 1.55 16.96 10.11
CA LYS A 56 0.82 16.18 11.13
C LYS A 56 0.71 14.70 10.74
N ALA A 57 1.67 14.22 9.96
CA ALA A 57 1.68 12.86 9.44
C ALA A 57 1.43 11.82 10.55
N LEU A 58 0.43 10.95 10.34
CA LEU A 58 0.13 9.81 11.20
C LEU A 58 -0.34 10.16 12.63
N THR A 59 -0.64 11.43 12.91
CA THR A 59 -1.14 11.87 14.23
C THR A 59 -2.65 11.60 14.44
N GLY A 60 -3.34 11.04 13.44
CA GLY A 60 -4.78 10.79 13.45
C GLY A 60 -5.49 11.47 12.29
N GLY A 61 -6.51 10.81 11.73
CA GLY A 61 -7.26 11.27 10.57
C GLY A 61 -8.43 12.19 10.90
N THR A 62 -8.74 13.11 9.98
CA THR A 62 -9.92 13.98 10.05
C THR A 62 -11.11 13.47 9.22
N VAL A 63 -10.93 12.39 8.46
CA VAL A 63 -12.03 11.73 7.75
C VAL A 63 -12.85 10.92 8.75
N LEU A 64 -14.15 11.20 8.81
CA LEU A 64 -15.11 10.44 9.61
C LEU A 64 -15.79 9.41 8.71
N PHE A 65 -15.68 8.15 9.09
CA PHE A 65 -16.46 7.06 8.50
C PHE A 65 -17.63 6.78 9.44
N ASP A 66 -18.84 7.14 9.02
CA ASP A 66 -20.08 6.97 9.80
C ASP A 66 -20.99 5.98 9.09
N GLU A 67 -20.70 4.70 9.29
CA GLU A 67 -21.42 3.59 8.70
C GLU A 67 -22.52 3.08 9.65
N PRO A 68 -23.53 2.34 9.15
CA PRO A 68 -24.56 1.76 10.00
C PRO A 68 -23.99 0.93 11.17
N ALA A 69 -22.90 0.19 10.94
CA ALA A 69 -22.29 -0.69 11.94
C ALA A 69 -21.25 0.01 12.84
N PHE A 70 -20.64 1.11 12.42
CA PHE A 70 -19.57 1.76 13.19
C PHE A 70 -19.38 3.23 12.82
N ARG A 71 -18.84 4.01 13.76
CA ARG A 71 -18.41 5.40 13.55
C ARG A 71 -16.97 5.56 14.01
N VAL A 72 -16.05 5.83 13.08
CA VAL A 72 -14.59 5.83 13.34
C VAL A 72 -13.82 6.87 12.54
N ARG A 73 -12.60 7.16 13.00
CA ARG A 73 -11.57 7.96 12.32
C ARG A 73 -10.25 7.19 12.34
N GLY A 74 -9.31 7.54 11.46
CA GLY A 74 -7.95 6.99 11.56
C GLY A 74 -7.31 7.37 12.89
N SER A 75 -6.83 6.37 13.63
CA SER A 75 -6.21 6.57 14.94
C SER A 75 -4.84 7.27 14.85
N ASN A 76 -4.37 7.84 15.95
CA ASN A 76 -3.01 8.34 16.08
C ASN A 76 -2.02 7.16 16.10
N LEU A 77 -1.12 7.07 15.12
CA LEU A 77 -0.12 6.00 15.00
C LEU A 77 1.28 6.42 15.47
N THR A 78 1.42 7.59 16.08
CA THR A 78 2.71 8.00 16.67
C THR A 78 3.01 7.20 17.95
N PRO A 79 4.28 7.14 18.40
CA PRO A 79 4.67 6.40 19.61
C PRO A 79 4.29 7.15 20.90
N ASP A 80 3.34 8.10 20.85
CA ASP A 80 2.76 8.68 22.04
C ASP A 80 2.10 7.59 22.91
N ARG A 81 2.38 7.60 24.22
CA ARG A 81 1.97 6.53 25.13
C ARG A 81 0.52 6.67 25.62
N GLU A 82 -0.08 7.85 25.55
CA GLU A 82 -1.42 8.09 26.09
C GLU A 82 -2.50 8.07 24.99
N HIS A 83 -2.21 8.69 23.84
CA HIS A 83 -3.16 8.88 22.74
C HIS A 83 -2.75 8.14 21.46
N GLY A 84 -1.49 7.75 21.35
CA GLY A 84 -0.94 6.99 20.22
C GLY A 84 -0.81 5.48 20.50
N ILE A 85 0.13 4.87 19.81
CA ILE A 85 0.45 3.42 19.90
C ILE A 85 1.67 3.12 20.80
N GLY A 86 2.17 4.13 21.52
CA GLY A 86 3.39 4.03 22.33
C GLY A 86 3.29 3.07 23.52
N ALA A 87 2.08 2.77 23.99
CA ALA A 87 1.86 1.81 25.08
C ALA A 87 1.76 0.36 24.60
N TRP A 88 1.50 0.13 23.31
CA TRP A 88 1.36 -1.22 22.76
C TRP A 88 2.75 -1.80 22.55
N SER A 89 2.91 -3.10 22.79
CA SER A 89 4.10 -3.86 22.41
C SER A 89 4.20 -4.01 20.89
N ASP A 90 5.39 -4.36 20.40
CA ASP A 90 5.56 -4.63 18.97
C ASP A 90 4.71 -5.82 18.52
N ALA A 91 4.59 -6.87 19.34
CA ALA A 91 3.73 -8.01 19.02
C ALA A 91 2.26 -7.61 18.84
N GLU A 92 1.75 -6.74 19.72
CA GLU A 92 0.38 -6.23 19.62
C GLU A 92 0.18 -5.34 18.38
N LEU A 93 1.18 -4.54 17.99
CA LEU A 93 1.09 -3.76 16.75
C LEU A 93 1.04 -4.64 15.51
N LYS A 94 1.84 -5.70 15.50
CA LYS A 94 1.86 -6.68 14.40
C LYS A 94 0.53 -7.43 14.31
N ALA A 95 -0.03 -7.84 15.44
CA ALA A 95 -1.35 -8.47 15.51
C ALA A 95 -2.45 -7.50 15.05
N ALA A 96 -2.44 -6.25 15.52
CA ALA A 96 -3.40 -5.23 15.08
C ALA A 96 -3.35 -5.03 13.56
N LEU A 97 -2.16 -5.00 12.96
CA LEU A 97 -2.00 -4.82 11.53
C LEU A 97 -2.46 -6.06 10.72
N ARG A 98 -2.03 -7.25 11.10
CA ARG A 98 -2.21 -8.49 10.31
C ARG A 98 -3.51 -9.25 10.61
N GLU A 99 -4.01 -9.13 11.83
CA GLU A 99 -5.18 -9.85 12.33
C GLU A 99 -6.36 -8.91 12.57
N GLY A 100 -6.12 -7.60 12.63
CA GLY A 100 -7.17 -6.61 12.84
C GLY A 100 -7.69 -6.58 14.28
N VAL A 101 -6.88 -6.97 15.26
CA VAL A 101 -7.29 -7.06 16.68
C VAL A 101 -6.46 -6.12 17.54
N ARG A 102 -7.11 -5.26 18.32
CA ARG A 102 -6.45 -4.37 19.29
C ARG A 102 -5.93 -5.18 20.50
N PRO A 103 -4.99 -4.63 21.31
CA PRO A 103 -4.54 -5.27 22.56
C PRO A 103 -5.67 -5.70 23.51
N ASN A 104 -6.76 -4.92 23.54
CA ASN A 104 -7.92 -5.20 24.37
C ASN A 104 -8.90 -6.24 23.76
N GLY A 105 -8.51 -6.90 22.67
CA GLY A 105 -9.31 -7.91 21.98
C GLY A 105 -10.41 -7.37 21.06
N VAL A 106 -10.63 -6.05 21.03
CA VAL A 106 -11.67 -5.45 20.18
C VAL A 106 -11.19 -5.41 18.72
N PRO A 107 -11.98 -5.92 17.75
CA PRO A 107 -11.64 -5.83 16.34
C PRO A 107 -11.52 -4.38 15.86
N LEU A 108 -10.55 -4.11 14.98
CA LEU A 108 -10.48 -2.86 14.22
C LEU A 108 -11.68 -2.74 13.29
N ALA A 109 -12.15 -1.52 13.07
CA ALA A 109 -13.24 -1.28 12.14
C ALA A 109 -12.84 -1.71 10.72
N PRO A 110 -13.75 -2.34 9.94
CA PRO A 110 -13.44 -2.87 8.60
C PRO A 110 -12.91 -1.86 7.58
N ILE A 111 -13.04 -0.55 7.85
CA ILE A 111 -12.43 0.49 7.02
C ILE A 111 -10.89 0.46 7.07
N MET A 112 -10.30 -0.12 8.12
CA MET A 112 -8.88 -0.44 8.15
C MET A 112 -8.68 -1.77 7.39
N PRO A 113 -7.91 -1.80 6.29
CA PRO A 113 -7.86 -2.93 5.35
C PRO A 113 -7.01 -4.12 5.85
N THR A 114 -7.17 -4.47 7.13
CA THR A 114 -6.48 -5.59 7.82
C THR A 114 -6.72 -6.94 7.16
N GLY A 115 -7.81 -7.09 6.40
CA GLY A 115 -8.10 -8.26 5.57
C GLY A 115 -7.11 -8.51 4.44
N PHE A 116 -6.32 -7.49 4.06
CA PHE A 116 -5.31 -7.55 3.01
C PHE A 116 -3.88 -7.66 3.57
N TYR A 117 -3.69 -7.43 4.87
CA TYR A 117 -2.36 -7.32 5.48
C TYR A 117 -1.82 -8.61 6.06
N GLY A 118 -2.60 -9.69 6.11
CA GLY A 118 -2.10 -10.99 6.56
C GLY A 118 -0.95 -11.54 5.69
N VAL A 119 -0.84 -11.06 4.44
CA VAL A 119 0.24 -11.38 3.49
C VAL A 119 1.58 -10.74 3.81
N LEU A 120 1.63 -9.71 4.67
CA LEU A 120 2.87 -9.01 5.01
C LEU A 120 3.95 -10.00 5.44
N THR A 121 5.14 -9.85 4.87
CA THR A 121 6.29 -10.66 5.28
C THR A 121 6.68 -10.29 6.72
N PRO A 122 7.32 -11.19 7.48
CA PRO A 122 7.81 -10.85 8.81
C PRO A 122 8.73 -9.62 8.80
N SER A 123 9.63 -9.52 7.82
CA SER A 123 10.56 -8.39 7.70
C SER A 123 9.85 -7.06 7.37
N ASP A 124 8.85 -7.08 6.49
CA ASP A 124 8.08 -5.86 6.16
C ASP A 124 7.19 -5.44 7.33
N THR A 125 6.65 -6.41 8.06
CA THR A 125 5.91 -6.17 9.30
C THR A 125 6.80 -5.51 10.37
N ASP A 126 8.03 -6.00 10.53
CA ASP A 126 9.03 -5.40 11.42
C ASP A 126 9.43 -3.99 10.98
N ALA A 127 9.64 -3.79 9.69
CA ALA A 127 9.98 -2.50 9.10
C ALA A 127 8.89 -1.44 9.34
N ILE A 128 7.62 -1.81 9.16
CA ILE A 128 6.47 -0.93 9.46
C ILE A 128 6.49 -0.52 10.93
N VAL A 129 6.66 -1.47 11.85
CA VAL A 129 6.74 -1.16 13.29
C VAL A 129 7.95 -0.25 13.58
N ALA A 130 9.13 -0.56 13.05
CA ALA A 130 10.33 0.26 13.23
C ALA A 130 10.11 1.70 12.75
N TYR A 131 9.49 1.90 11.59
CA TYR A 131 9.15 3.22 11.10
C TYR A 131 8.16 3.94 12.03
N LEU A 132 7.06 3.30 12.43
CA LEU A 132 6.08 3.91 13.33
C LEU A 132 6.69 4.30 14.69
N ARG A 133 7.62 3.49 15.21
CA ARG A 133 8.38 3.79 16.44
C ARG A 133 9.34 4.97 16.28
N SER A 134 9.82 5.22 15.06
CA SER A 134 10.75 6.32 14.78
C SER A 134 10.09 7.70 14.70
N LEU A 135 8.75 7.75 14.60
CA LEU A 135 8.00 9.00 14.48
C LEU A 135 8.10 9.85 15.74
N PRO A 136 8.05 11.20 15.64
CA PRO A 136 7.88 12.04 16.81
C PRO A 136 6.53 11.73 17.48
N PRO A 137 6.48 11.58 18.82
CA PRO A 137 5.22 11.39 19.53
C PRO A 137 4.33 12.62 19.40
N SER A 138 3.02 12.42 19.27
CA SER A 138 2.02 13.48 19.22
C SER A 138 0.92 13.24 20.25
N PRO A 139 0.57 14.23 21.11
CA PRO A 139 -0.51 14.11 22.08
C PRO A 139 -1.90 14.32 21.44
N ASN A 140 -2.02 14.16 20.12
CA ASN A 140 -3.29 14.36 19.43
C ASN A 140 -4.25 13.23 19.80
N ARG A 141 -5.38 13.60 20.42
CA ARG A 141 -6.45 12.67 20.80
C ARG A 141 -7.42 12.50 19.65
N VAL A 142 -7.60 11.26 19.20
CA VAL A 142 -8.67 10.87 18.28
C VAL A 142 -9.83 10.30 19.09
N GLU A 143 -11.06 10.63 18.70
CA GLU A 143 -12.27 10.05 19.30
C GLU A 143 -12.24 8.51 19.25
N ALA A 144 -12.64 7.87 20.35
CA ALA A 144 -12.73 6.42 20.39
C ALA A 144 -13.76 5.92 19.37
N PRO A 145 -13.53 4.75 18.74
CA PRO A 145 -14.48 4.17 17.80
C PRO A 145 -15.80 3.82 18.51
N VAL A 146 -16.93 4.04 17.83
CA VAL A 146 -18.25 3.61 18.29
C VAL A 146 -18.72 2.47 17.40
N TYR A 147 -18.98 1.29 17.97
CA TYR A 147 -19.53 0.14 17.25
C TYR A 147 -21.02 -0.01 17.58
N ARG A 148 -21.85 -0.04 16.55
CA ARG A 148 -23.32 -0.17 16.62
C ARG A 148 -23.79 -1.59 16.28
N ALA A 149 -22.95 -2.39 15.64
CA ALA A 149 -23.17 -3.79 15.34
C ALA A 149 -21.84 -4.56 15.40
N ALA A 150 -21.92 -5.90 15.37
CA ALA A 150 -20.74 -6.74 15.15
C ALA A 150 -20.13 -6.41 13.78
N VAL A 151 -18.82 -6.31 13.74
CA VAL A 151 -18.06 -6.09 12.51
C VAL A 151 -17.24 -7.33 12.18
N GLU A 152 -17.22 -7.69 10.91
CA GLU A 152 -16.45 -8.84 10.44
C GLU A 152 -15.26 -8.37 9.60
N ARG A 153 -14.13 -9.07 9.76
CA ARG A 153 -12.96 -8.88 8.92
C ARG A 153 -13.09 -9.76 7.69
N GLU A 154 -13.22 -9.13 6.52
CA GLU A 154 -13.19 -9.83 5.23
C GLU A 154 -11.74 -10.08 4.82
N VAL A 155 -11.30 -11.35 4.83
CA VAL A 155 -9.92 -11.71 4.49
C VAL A 155 -9.84 -12.04 3.01
N MET A 156 -8.91 -11.40 2.31
CA MET A 156 -8.59 -11.76 0.93
C MET A 156 -7.89 -13.12 0.91
N PRO A 157 -8.26 -14.07 0.02
CA PRO A 157 -7.63 -15.39 -0.03
C PRO A 157 -6.09 -15.35 -0.10
N GLU A 158 -5.54 -14.42 -0.88
CA GLU A 158 -4.10 -14.20 -1.03
C GLU A 158 -3.41 -13.67 0.24
N ALA A 159 -4.19 -13.19 1.21
CA ALA A 159 -3.73 -12.62 2.48
C ALA A 159 -3.98 -13.50 3.70
N GLU A 160 -4.38 -14.76 3.53
CA GLU A 160 -4.56 -15.71 4.63
C GLU A 160 -3.25 -16.06 5.37
N ARG A 161 -2.10 -15.91 4.71
CA ARG A 161 -0.78 -16.23 5.25
C ARG A 161 0.30 -15.28 4.76
N PRO A 162 1.40 -15.09 5.51
CA PRO A 162 2.56 -14.32 5.06
C PRO A 162 3.08 -14.80 3.71
N ALA A 163 3.49 -13.85 2.88
CA ALA A 163 4.29 -14.14 1.70
C ALA A 163 5.70 -14.61 2.10
N ASP A 164 6.30 -15.40 1.22
CA ASP A 164 7.71 -15.77 1.28
C ASP A 164 8.54 -14.79 0.44
N PRO A 165 9.41 -13.97 1.06
CA PRO A 165 10.28 -13.04 0.34
C PRO A 165 11.16 -13.70 -0.72
N ALA A 166 11.50 -14.99 -0.58
CA ALA A 166 12.30 -15.70 -1.57
C ALA A 166 11.60 -15.79 -2.94
N ARG A 167 10.27 -15.66 -2.97
CA ARG A 167 9.48 -15.65 -4.22
C ARG A 167 9.51 -14.30 -4.93
N PHE A 168 9.97 -13.22 -4.30
CA PHE A 168 9.96 -11.88 -4.90
C PHE A 168 11.00 -11.68 -6.00
N ALA A 169 11.89 -12.65 -6.22
CA ALA A 169 12.70 -12.71 -7.44
C ALA A 169 11.82 -12.89 -8.69
N ASP A 170 10.63 -13.48 -8.55
CA ASP A 170 9.59 -13.47 -9.59
C ASP A 170 8.81 -12.16 -9.51
N LYS A 171 8.87 -11.40 -10.62
CA LYS A 171 8.20 -10.10 -10.77
C LYS A 171 6.68 -10.21 -10.56
N VAL A 172 6.04 -11.30 -10.96
CA VAL A 172 4.59 -11.51 -10.79
C VAL A 172 4.25 -11.77 -9.32
N GLU A 173 5.08 -12.52 -8.58
CA GLU A 173 4.88 -12.76 -7.15
C GLU A 173 5.12 -11.49 -6.31
N LEU A 174 6.13 -10.69 -6.65
CA LEU A 174 6.30 -9.36 -6.06
C LEU A 174 5.09 -8.47 -6.36
N GLY A 175 4.61 -8.48 -7.61
CA GLY A 175 3.42 -7.75 -8.02
C GLY A 175 2.16 -8.15 -7.26
N ARG A 176 1.94 -9.47 -7.08
CA ARG A 176 0.84 -10.02 -6.29
C ARG A 176 0.91 -9.50 -4.86
N TYR A 177 2.09 -9.55 -4.25
CA TYR A 177 2.31 -9.03 -2.90
C TYR A 177 1.96 -7.55 -2.80
N LEU A 178 2.54 -6.72 -3.67
CA LEU A 178 2.32 -5.27 -3.69
C LEU A 178 0.86 -4.91 -3.95
N VAL A 179 0.19 -5.54 -4.90
CA VAL A 179 -1.24 -5.30 -5.19
C VAL A 179 -2.13 -5.69 -4.00
N THR A 180 -1.75 -6.73 -3.26
CA THR A 180 -2.46 -7.15 -2.06
C THR A 180 -2.30 -6.13 -0.94
N ILE A 181 -1.06 -5.75 -0.58
CA ILE A 181 -0.83 -4.79 0.52
C ILE A 181 -1.18 -3.34 0.15
N ALA A 182 -1.21 -3.00 -1.15
CA ALA A 182 -1.79 -1.77 -1.67
C ALA A 182 -3.31 -1.85 -1.83
N HIS A 183 -3.95 -2.94 -1.35
CA HIS A 183 -5.40 -3.12 -1.24
C HIS A 183 -6.15 -2.74 -2.53
N CYS A 184 -5.55 -2.94 -3.71
CA CYS A 184 -6.17 -2.51 -4.97
C CYS A 184 -7.48 -3.28 -5.21
N LEU A 185 -7.47 -4.57 -4.86
CA LEU A 185 -8.62 -5.45 -4.99
C LEU A 185 -9.68 -5.24 -3.89
N GLU A 186 -9.48 -4.30 -2.97
CA GLU A 186 -10.55 -3.84 -2.09
C GLU A 186 -11.57 -2.98 -2.84
N CYS A 187 -11.11 -1.99 -3.61
CA CYS A 187 -11.98 -1.11 -4.38
C CYS A 187 -12.37 -1.71 -5.73
N HIS A 188 -11.46 -2.45 -6.35
CA HIS A 188 -11.64 -3.00 -7.70
C HIS A 188 -12.31 -4.38 -7.72
N THR A 189 -13.03 -4.75 -6.68
CA THR A 189 -13.81 -5.99 -6.58
C THR A 189 -15.26 -5.63 -6.27
N PRO A 190 -16.26 -6.17 -6.97
CA PRO A 190 -17.66 -5.83 -6.69
C PRO A 190 -18.09 -6.35 -5.32
N ARG A 191 -19.07 -5.67 -4.71
CA ARG A 191 -19.72 -6.15 -3.49
C ARG A 191 -21.06 -6.83 -3.81
N VAL A 192 -21.33 -7.94 -3.14
CA VAL A 192 -22.61 -8.68 -3.16
C VAL A 192 -23.06 -8.85 -1.72
N ASP A 193 -24.29 -8.44 -1.40
CA ASP A 193 -24.85 -8.46 -0.04
C ASP A 193 -23.93 -7.80 1.01
N GLY A 194 -23.31 -6.68 0.61
CA GLY A 194 -22.40 -5.90 1.46
C GLY A 194 -20.98 -6.46 1.57
N ARG A 195 -20.67 -7.62 1.00
CA ARG A 195 -19.37 -8.30 1.08
C ARG A 195 -18.59 -8.28 -0.22
N LEU A 196 -17.27 -8.31 -0.16
CA LEU A 196 -16.39 -8.43 -1.33
C LEU A 196 -16.59 -9.79 -2.01
N ASN A 197 -16.91 -9.77 -3.30
CA ASN A 197 -16.98 -10.98 -4.12
C ASN A 197 -15.61 -11.27 -4.76
N PHE A 198 -14.70 -11.91 -4.02
CA PHE A 198 -13.35 -12.22 -4.51
C PHE A 198 -13.35 -13.16 -5.74
N ALA A 199 -14.41 -13.92 -6.00
CA ALA A 199 -14.52 -14.69 -7.25
C ALA A 199 -14.60 -13.80 -8.49
N ALA A 200 -15.00 -12.54 -8.33
CA ALA A 200 -15.01 -11.49 -9.34
C ALA A 200 -13.95 -10.40 -9.09
N ALA A 201 -12.88 -10.72 -8.34
CA ALA A 201 -11.80 -9.77 -8.07
C ALA A 201 -11.25 -9.16 -9.36
N GLY A 202 -11.09 -7.83 -9.34
CA GLY A 202 -10.64 -7.03 -10.49
C GLY A 202 -11.76 -6.54 -11.42
N ALA A 203 -13.02 -6.97 -11.24
CA ALA A 203 -14.13 -6.53 -12.08
C ALA A 203 -14.56 -5.06 -11.85
N GLY A 204 -14.16 -4.45 -10.74
CA GLY A 204 -14.54 -3.08 -10.39
C GLY A 204 -16.01 -2.95 -9.99
N GLY A 205 -16.60 -1.79 -10.27
CA GLY A 205 -18.03 -1.52 -10.11
C GLY A 205 -18.44 -0.90 -8.78
N GLN A 206 -17.55 -0.80 -7.78
CA GLN A 206 -17.89 -0.09 -6.54
C GLN A 206 -18.01 1.42 -6.77
N GLU A 207 -19.06 2.02 -6.21
CA GLU A 207 -19.27 3.47 -6.21
C GLU A 207 -18.72 4.11 -4.94
N PHE A 208 -17.94 5.17 -5.09
CA PHE A 208 -17.47 6.00 -3.99
C PHE A 208 -18.02 7.42 -4.17
N ARG A 209 -18.69 7.90 -3.13
CA ARG A 209 -19.37 9.20 -3.09
C ARG A 209 -18.57 10.15 -2.21
N GLY A 210 -18.29 11.34 -2.71
CA GLY A 210 -17.62 12.39 -1.95
C GLY A 210 -17.93 13.78 -2.50
N PRO A 211 -17.29 14.84 -1.96
CA PRO A 211 -17.45 16.21 -2.45
C PRO A 211 -17.10 16.39 -3.94
N TRP A 212 -16.36 15.45 -4.54
CA TRP A 212 -16.03 15.38 -5.97
C TRP A 212 -17.11 14.69 -6.83
N GLY A 213 -18.26 14.35 -6.25
CA GLY A 213 -19.34 13.59 -6.87
C GLY A 213 -19.16 12.08 -6.70
N VAL A 214 -19.59 11.32 -7.71
CA VAL A 214 -19.46 9.86 -7.72
C VAL A 214 -18.25 9.46 -8.57
N SER A 215 -17.49 8.50 -8.07
CA SER A 215 -16.46 7.77 -8.78
C SER A 215 -16.80 6.28 -8.75
N VAL A 216 -16.53 5.58 -9.84
CA VAL A 216 -16.75 4.13 -9.94
C VAL A 216 -15.40 3.48 -10.15
N ALA A 217 -15.04 2.50 -9.32
CA ALA A 217 -13.81 1.74 -9.52
C ALA A 217 -13.87 1.01 -10.87
N PRO A 218 -12.95 1.26 -11.81
CA PRO A 218 -12.98 0.58 -13.10
C PRO A 218 -12.60 -0.89 -12.97
N ASN A 219 -12.95 -1.67 -13.98
CA ASN A 219 -12.45 -3.03 -14.14
C ASN A 219 -10.93 -2.98 -14.45
N ILE A 220 -10.13 -3.67 -13.64
CA ILE A 220 -8.66 -3.74 -13.78
C ILE A 220 -8.17 -5.12 -14.24
N SER A 221 -9.07 -6.02 -14.61
CA SER A 221 -8.73 -7.33 -15.13
C SER A 221 -8.08 -7.28 -16.51
N SER A 222 -7.56 -8.41 -16.99
CA SER A 222 -7.03 -8.54 -18.36
C SER A 222 -8.10 -8.59 -19.46
N HIS A 223 -9.35 -8.22 -19.18
CA HIS A 223 -10.38 -8.13 -20.21
C HIS A 223 -9.97 -7.12 -21.30
N PRO A 224 -10.03 -7.46 -22.61
CA PRO A 224 -9.45 -6.63 -23.67
C PRO A 224 -10.13 -5.28 -23.88
N GLN A 225 -11.46 -5.19 -23.76
CA GLN A 225 -12.20 -3.93 -23.95
C GLN A 225 -12.63 -3.26 -22.63
N LYS A 226 -13.17 -4.03 -21.69
CA LYS A 226 -13.72 -3.50 -20.42
C LYS A 226 -12.67 -3.31 -19.32
N GLY A 227 -11.58 -4.08 -19.37
CA GLY A 227 -10.48 -4.02 -18.41
C GLY A 227 -9.21 -3.37 -18.98
N LEU A 228 -8.07 -3.77 -18.44
CA LEU A 228 -6.74 -3.30 -18.84
C LEU A 228 -6.13 -4.11 -19.99
N GLY A 229 -6.78 -5.16 -20.46
CA GLY A 229 -6.22 -6.07 -21.47
C GLY A 229 -5.79 -5.36 -22.76
N GLY A 230 -6.54 -4.34 -23.20
CA GLY A 230 -6.21 -3.51 -24.37
C GLY A 230 -5.35 -2.28 -24.08
N TRP A 231 -4.96 -2.06 -22.83
CA TRP A 231 -4.06 -0.97 -22.44
C TRP A 231 -2.62 -1.44 -22.58
N SER A 232 -1.71 -0.55 -22.95
CA SER A 232 -0.26 -0.75 -22.85
C SER A 232 0.23 -0.63 -21.41
N ASP A 233 1.38 -1.22 -21.10
CA ASP A 233 1.98 -1.10 -19.76
C ASP A 233 2.25 0.36 -19.39
N ALA A 234 2.64 1.20 -20.36
CA ALA A 234 2.85 2.63 -20.16
C ALA A 234 1.55 3.36 -19.76
N GLU A 235 0.41 3.00 -20.34
CA GLU A 235 -0.89 3.57 -19.96
C GLU A 235 -1.30 3.13 -18.55
N ILE A 236 -1.05 1.88 -18.17
CA ILE A 236 -1.33 1.38 -16.81
C ILE A 236 -0.43 2.10 -15.79
N ARG A 237 0.87 2.21 -16.05
CA ARG A 237 1.81 2.97 -15.21
C ARG A 237 1.34 4.39 -14.98
N ARG A 238 1.01 5.10 -16.07
CA ARG A 238 0.53 6.47 -16.02
C ARG A 238 -0.76 6.60 -15.20
N ALA A 239 -1.68 5.65 -15.32
CA ALA A 239 -2.88 5.64 -14.49
C ALA A 239 -2.56 5.46 -12.99
N LEU A 240 -1.62 4.56 -12.67
CA LEU A 240 -1.21 4.29 -11.29
C LEU A 240 -0.45 5.46 -10.67
N THR A 241 0.50 6.07 -11.37
CA THR A 241 1.45 7.03 -10.80
C THR A 241 1.09 8.49 -11.05
N GLU A 242 0.36 8.79 -12.12
CA GLU A 242 -0.02 10.16 -12.49
C GLU A 242 -1.52 10.41 -12.34
N GLY A 243 -2.30 9.35 -12.10
CA GLY A 243 -3.75 9.45 -12.00
C GLY A 243 -4.40 9.84 -13.33
N LEU A 244 -3.83 9.41 -14.47
CA LEU A 244 -4.38 9.70 -15.80
C LEU A 244 -4.82 8.40 -16.48
N SER A 245 -6.11 8.30 -16.79
CA SER A 245 -6.65 7.17 -17.53
C SER A 245 -6.14 7.12 -18.99
N ARG A 246 -6.51 6.06 -19.72
CA ARG A 246 -6.10 5.85 -21.12
C ARG A 246 -6.39 7.05 -22.02
N ASP A 247 -7.57 7.66 -21.86
CA ASP A 247 -8.01 8.82 -22.66
C ASP A 247 -7.56 10.18 -22.09
N GLY A 248 -6.70 10.17 -21.05
CA GLY A 248 -6.17 11.37 -20.42
C GLY A 248 -7.07 11.99 -19.34
N ARG A 249 -8.26 11.46 -19.08
CA ARG A 249 -9.07 11.93 -17.94
C ARG A 249 -8.37 11.64 -16.62
N LYS A 250 -8.44 12.61 -15.70
CA LYS A 250 -7.97 12.45 -14.33
C LYS A 250 -8.81 11.42 -13.58
N LEU A 251 -8.14 10.50 -12.89
CA LEU A 251 -8.76 9.59 -11.94
C LEU A 251 -9.28 10.39 -10.75
N LYS A 252 -10.39 9.92 -10.17
CA LYS A 252 -11.03 10.56 -9.03
C LYS A 252 -10.64 9.82 -7.73
N PRO A 253 -10.70 10.50 -6.57
CA PRO A 253 -10.58 9.82 -5.28
C PRO A 253 -11.66 8.73 -5.12
N PRO A 254 -11.41 7.66 -4.34
CA PRO A 254 -10.30 7.53 -3.38
C PRO A 254 -9.01 6.92 -3.96
N MET A 255 -8.89 6.75 -5.29
CA MET A 255 -7.70 6.12 -5.88
C MET A 255 -6.40 6.84 -5.47
N GLY A 256 -5.50 6.12 -4.80
CA GLY A 256 -4.32 6.65 -4.13
C GLY A 256 -3.12 7.00 -5.03
N TYR A 257 -3.34 7.44 -6.27
CA TYR A 257 -2.25 7.63 -7.25
C TYR A 257 -1.12 8.55 -6.78
N GLY A 258 -1.41 9.57 -5.95
CA GLY A 258 -0.40 10.46 -5.39
C GLY A 258 0.58 9.78 -4.42
N PHE A 259 0.18 8.65 -3.82
CA PHE A 259 1.07 7.79 -3.05
C PHE A 259 1.85 6.86 -3.98
N TYR A 260 1.15 6.19 -4.90
CA TYR A 260 1.77 5.26 -5.85
C TYR A 260 2.78 5.93 -6.79
N ALA A 261 2.68 7.24 -7.00
CA ALA A 261 3.69 8.07 -7.68
C ALA A 261 5.11 7.93 -7.09
N LYS A 262 5.22 7.51 -5.83
CA LYS A 262 6.50 7.32 -5.12
C LYS A 262 6.99 5.87 -5.15
N MET A 263 6.22 4.95 -5.74
CA MET A 263 6.67 3.58 -5.92
C MET A 263 7.91 3.54 -6.80
N THR A 264 8.81 2.61 -6.52
CA THR A 264 9.97 2.42 -7.40
C THR A 264 9.51 1.97 -8.79
N PRO A 265 10.22 2.32 -9.88
CA PRO A 265 9.85 1.83 -11.20
C PRO A 265 9.73 0.31 -11.29
N ALA A 266 10.58 -0.43 -10.55
CA ALA A 266 10.56 -1.88 -10.48
C ALA A 266 9.31 -2.43 -9.77
N ASP A 267 8.82 -1.75 -8.74
CA ASP A 267 7.58 -2.14 -8.06
C ASP A 267 6.35 -1.81 -8.90
N VAL A 268 6.35 -0.68 -9.63
CA VAL A 268 5.28 -0.38 -10.60
C VAL A 268 5.27 -1.42 -11.72
N ASP A 269 6.45 -1.81 -12.24
CA ASP A 269 6.60 -2.93 -13.17
C ASP A 269 5.97 -4.22 -12.65
N ALA A 270 6.24 -4.55 -11.38
CA ALA A 270 5.73 -5.76 -10.74
C ALA A 270 4.20 -5.71 -10.59
N VAL A 271 3.66 -4.58 -10.13
CA VAL A 271 2.21 -4.35 -10.07
C VAL A 271 1.58 -4.56 -11.44
N VAL A 272 2.11 -3.94 -12.49
CA VAL A 272 1.61 -4.11 -13.87
C VAL A 272 1.67 -5.58 -14.28
N ALA A 273 2.80 -6.26 -14.06
CA ALA A 273 2.96 -7.67 -14.39
C ALA A 273 1.92 -8.56 -13.72
N TYR A 274 1.59 -8.32 -12.44
CA TYR A 274 0.51 -9.04 -11.76
C TYR A 274 -0.88 -8.67 -12.28
N LEU A 275 -1.15 -7.39 -12.57
CA LEU A 275 -2.45 -6.99 -13.15
C LEU A 275 -2.73 -7.71 -14.48
N ARG A 276 -1.69 -8.03 -15.26
CA ARG A 276 -1.81 -8.82 -16.50
C ARG A 276 -2.24 -10.27 -16.25
N THR A 277 -2.07 -10.81 -15.06
CA THR A 277 -2.48 -12.18 -14.74
C THR A 277 -3.93 -12.28 -14.25
N LEU A 278 -4.57 -11.14 -13.93
CA LEU A 278 -5.96 -11.13 -13.48
C LEU A 278 -6.89 -11.67 -14.58
N PRO A 279 -7.69 -12.72 -14.29
CA PRO A 279 -8.60 -13.29 -15.29
C PRO A 279 -9.55 -12.22 -15.83
N PRO A 280 -9.85 -12.20 -17.15
CA PRO A 280 -10.83 -11.29 -17.72
C PRO A 280 -12.16 -11.31 -16.95
N ARG A 281 -12.65 -10.13 -16.57
CA ARG A 281 -13.95 -9.93 -15.92
C ARG A 281 -14.86 -9.06 -16.77
N GLU A 282 -16.16 -9.35 -16.74
CA GLU A 282 -17.21 -8.62 -17.49
C GLU A 282 -17.72 -7.36 -16.78
#